data_AF-A0A2T7A2R1-F1
#
_entry.id   AF-A0A2T7A2R1-F1
#
_cell.length_a   1.000
_cell.length_b   1.000
_cell.length_c   1.000
_cell.angle_alpha   90.00
_cell.angle_beta   90.00
_cell.angle_gamma   90.00
#
_symmetry.space_group_name_H-M   'P 1'
#
loop_
_entity.id
_entity.type
_entity.pdbx_description
1 polymer ?
#
loop_
_entity_poly.entity_id
_entity_poly.type
_entity_poly.pdbx_seq_one_letter_code
_entity_poly.pdbx_strand_id
1 'polypeptide(L)'
;MSPKSPDPRVLRFSSTSLIFFTILSFRLLNALTIRTFFQPDEFFQSLEPAWKMVFDEGWLTWEWRNQLRSIAHPALFAAVYKSADFISNLIGLQTSARAEVLAVAPKVLQAVFAALGDYFTAKLAGKLFGGAAGWISLWFSVGSAFHFFCSTRTFSNSLETSITTIALYYWPWPQLITKKRDTKSVAAEGQIDRKELRLSLLFAALACILRPTNVIIWSSLGLFLIYHSSSRDRTRIVTEVVTVGITALVLNAFADHQYYGVWAFPPMKFLEFNLIQSLSVFYGSNPWHYYLSQGLPLLLTSFLPVTVYALYSFLNRSPMEHGTAAGFQLASTIVLVTSMYSLISHKEFRFIYPLLPILHVLSAAKFENLGWRKSTKKWVLVGMILLNIPLAWYSTQVHQRGVVDVVEWLRKTGNTDSPEKWGSVGFLMPCHSTGWRSSVMGDGEMWALGCEPPIGLSAEEKLAYLDEADRFYASPARFLETQFPTPPSTGRNPMKRMLEEKTHQWPDRLVFFGALEDTIKSYLGPQTEYEECKRFFNTHIHDDSRRRGDVIVYCLRKGAAGGGGSFT
;
A
#
# COMPACT_ATOMS: atom_id res chain seq x y z
N MET A 1 -21.66 7.30 -54.84
CA MET A 1 -20.97 6.26 -54.05
C MET A 1 -20.82 6.77 -52.63
N SER A 2 -21.68 6.32 -51.71
CA SER A 2 -21.57 6.65 -50.28
C SER A 2 -20.31 6.03 -49.69
N PRO A 3 -19.60 6.71 -48.77
CA PRO A 3 -18.57 6.06 -47.98
C PRO A 3 -19.26 5.02 -47.09
N LYS A 4 -18.97 3.73 -47.35
CA LYS A 4 -19.34 2.65 -46.45
C LYS A 4 -18.78 2.97 -45.07
N SER A 5 -19.66 3.09 -44.09
CA SER A 5 -19.28 3.10 -42.68
C SER A 5 -18.45 1.84 -42.38
N PRO A 6 -17.33 1.95 -41.66
CA PRO A 6 -16.61 0.77 -41.24
C PRO A 6 -17.46 0.03 -40.20
N ASP A 7 -17.85 -1.19 -40.55
CA ASP A 7 -18.46 -2.18 -39.66
C ASP A 7 -17.46 -2.48 -38.50
N PRO A 8 -17.75 -2.08 -37.25
CA PRO A 8 -16.85 -2.35 -36.16
C PRO A 8 -17.18 -3.76 -35.67
N ARG A 9 -16.52 -4.76 -36.27
CA ARG A 9 -16.08 -5.89 -35.46
C ARG A 9 -15.14 -5.33 -34.41
N VAL A 10 -15.71 -4.83 -33.31
CA VAL A 10 -15.02 -4.49 -32.08
C VAL A 10 -14.41 -5.80 -31.60
N LEU A 11 -13.21 -6.12 -32.09
CA LEU A 11 -12.40 -7.20 -31.57
C LEU A 11 -12.28 -6.92 -30.08
N ARG A 12 -13.01 -7.68 -29.26
CA ARG A 12 -12.92 -7.58 -27.81
C ARG A 12 -11.47 -7.85 -27.42
N PHE A 13 -10.97 -7.16 -26.39
CA PHE A 13 -9.69 -7.52 -25.81
C PHE A 13 -9.68 -9.03 -25.52
N SER A 14 -8.73 -9.74 -26.13
CA SER A 14 -8.71 -11.20 -26.10
C SER A 14 -8.55 -11.66 -24.66
N SER A 15 -9.52 -12.42 -24.15
CA SER A 15 -9.52 -12.90 -22.76
C SER A 15 -8.88 -14.29 -22.70
N THR A 16 -7.62 -14.40 -23.11
CA THR A 16 -6.88 -15.68 -23.03
C THR A 16 -6.19 -15.83 -21.68
N SER A 17 -6.16 -17.06 -21.17
CA SER A 17 -5.40 -17.40 -19.96
C SER A 17 -3.92 -17.04 -20.11
N LEU A 18 -3.38 -17.15 -21.33
CA LEU A 18 -1.99 -16.77 -21.63
C LEU A 18 -1.69 -15.31 -21.27
N ILE A 19 -2.58 -14.36 -21.60
CA ILE A 19 -2.38 -12.94 -21.27
C ILE A 19 -2.35 -12.75 -19.76
N PHE A 20 -3.29 -13.36 -19.03
CA PHE A 20 -3.32 -13.26 -17.57
C PHE A 20 -2.05 -13.83 -16.94
N PHE A 21 -1.62 -15.02 -17.36
CA PHE A 21 -0.40 -15.64 -16.81
C PHE A 21 0.87 -14.86 -17.16
N THR A 22 0.95 -14.21 -18.33
CA THR A 22 2.06 -13.32 -18.67
C THR A 22 2.09 -12.09 -17.74
N ILE A 23 0.94 -11.47 -17.48
CA ILE A 23 0.83 -10.35 -16.54
C ILE A 23 1.20 -10.81 -15.12
N LEU A 24 0.72 -11.99 -14.70
CA LEU A 24 1.03 -12.56 -13.40
C LEU A 24 2.53 -12.82 -13.24
N SER A 25 3.19 -13.42 -14.23
CA SER A 25 4.64 -13.63 -14.23
C SER A 25 5.39 -12.30 -14.12
N PHE A 26 4.95 -11.26 -14.83
CA PHE A 26 5.52 -9.92 -14.71
C PHE A 26 5.35 -9.32 -13.30
N ARG A 27 4.16 -9.45 -12.70
CA ARG A 27 3.89 -8.94 -11.35
C ARG A 27 4.55 -9.76 -10.24
N LEU A 28 4.76 -11.07 -10.45
CA LEU A 28 5.57 -11.90 -9.57
C LEU A 28 7.02 -11.43 -9.59
N LEU A 29 7.61 -11.23 -10.77
CA LEU A 29 8.95 -10.68 -10.88
C LEU A 29 9.05 -9.32 -10.17
N ASN A 30 8.09 -8.43 -10.40
CA ASN A 30 8.02 -7.14 -9.70
C ASN A 30 7.98 -7.32 -8.16
N ALA A 31 6.98 -8.05 -7.63
CA ALA A 31 6.81 -8.23 -6.19
C ALA A 31 8.04 -8.85 -5.50
N LEU A 32 8.69 -9.82 -6.15
CA LEU A 32 9.85 -10.52 -5.60
C LEU A 32 11.15 -9.71 -5.70
N THR A 33 11.21 -8.72 -6.58
CA THR A 33 12.42 -7.91 -6.81
C THR A 33 12.40 -6.55 -6.14
N ILE A 34 11.27 -6.06 -5.61
CA ILE A 34 11.23 -4.83 -4.82
C ILE A 34 12.11 -4.97 -3.57
N ARG A 35 13.03 -4.01 -3.39
CA ARG A 35 14.00 -3.94 -2.28
C ARG A 35 13.95 -2.63 -1.50
N THR A 36 12.89 -1.84 -1.67
CA THR A 36 12.79 -0.50 -1.11
C THR A 36 11.60 -0.36 -0.20
N PHE A 37 11.68 0.56 0.75
CA PHE A 37 10.58 0.96 1.61
C PHE A 37 9.79 2.12 1.00
N PHE A 38 8.47 2.15 1.18
CA PHE A 38 7.66 3.32 0.84
C PHE A 38 7.00 3.93 2.08
N GLN A 39 6.18 3.15 2.81
CA GLN A 39 5.49 3.66 4.00
C GLN A 39 5.30 2.59 5.09
N PRO A 40 5.21 3.02 6.38
CA PRO A 40 4.95 2.14 7.51
C PRO A 40 3.76 1.19 7.34
N ASP A 41 2.69 1.64 6.68
CA ASP A 41 1.47 0.88 6.50
C ASP A 41 1.66 -0.46 5.77
N GLU A 42 2.75 -0.63 5.01
CA GLU A 42 3.12 -1.91 4.39
C GLU A 42 3.34 -3.01 5.42
N PHE A 43 3.73 -2.65 6.63
CA PHE A 43 4.05 -3.58 7.71
C PHE A 43 3.05 -3.43 8.84
N PHE A 44 2.96 -2.24 9.42
CA PHE A 44 2.24 -2.01 10.68
C PHE A 44 0.71 -1.96 10.55
N GLN A 45 0.19 -1.83 9.33
CA GLN A 45 -1.25 -1.83 9.05
C GLN A 45 -1.72 -3.06 8.26
N SER A 46 -0.83 -4.03 8.03
CA SER A 46 -1.13 -5.25 7.27
C SER A 46 -0.38 -6.47 7.80
N LEU A 47 0.95 -6.52 7.66
CA LEU A 47 1.74 -7.70 7.96
C LEU A 47 1.95 -7.95 9.46
N GLU A 48 2.20 -6.91 10.27
CA GLU A 48 2.40 -7.06 11.73
C GLU A 48 1.11 -7.52 12.45
N PRO A 49 -0.08 -6.93 12.20
CA PRO A 49 -1.32 -7.45 12.77
C PRO A 49 -1.61 -8.88 12.31
N ALA A 50 -1.35 -9.20 11.04
CA ALA A 50 -1.51 -10.55 10.50
C ALA A 50 -0.55 -11.56 11.13
N TRP A 51 0.70 -11.15 11.36
CA TRP A 51 1.71 -11.97 12.03
C TRP A 51 1.27 -12.27 13.46
N LYS A 52 0.78 -11.26 14.20
CA LYS A 52 0.25 -11.43 15.55
C LYS A 52 -0.94 -12.37 15.61
N MET A 53 -1.84 -12.32 14.63
CA MET A 53 -2.98 -13.26 14.56
C MET A 53 -2.56 -14.73 14.46
N VAL A 54 -1.38 -15.01 13.88
CA VAL A 54 -0.94 -16.39 13.59
C VAL A 54 0.08 -16.88 14.61
N PHE A 55 1.00 -16.01 15.03
CA PHE A 55 2.15 -16.37 15.85
C PHE A 55 2.18 -15.69 17.23
N ASP A 56 1.16 -14.89 17.56
CA ASP A 56 1.03 -14.09 18.80
C ASP A 56 2.15 -13.04 19.05
N GLU A 57 3.06 -12.89 18.11
CA GLU A 57 4.13 -11.89 18.13
C GLU A 57 3.86 -10.70 17.20
N GLY A 58 4.56 -9.59 17.38
CA GLY A 58 4.53 -8.45 16.46
C GLY A 58 4.01 -7.16 17.06
N TRP A 59 4.25 -6.05 16.35
CA TRP A 59 3.95 -4.70 16.84
C TRP A 59 2.56 -4.24 16.41
N LEU A 60 1.64 -4.14 17.37
CA LEU A 60 0.37 -3.43 17.14
C LEU A 60 0.53 -1.94 17.46
N THR A 61 0.21 -1.09 16.49
CA THR A 61 0.15 0.36 16.70
C THR A 61 -1.06 0.76 17.54
N TRP A 62 -1.06 2.00 18.00
CA TRP A 62 -2.17 2.60 18.73
C TRP A 62 -3.52 2.48 18.00
N GLU A 63 -3.55 2.49 16.66
CA GLU A 63 -4.82 2.37 15.93
C GLU A 63 -5.51 1.04 16.15
N TRP A 64 -4.74 -0.05 16.25
CA TRP A 64 -5.29 -1.37 16.56
C TRP A 64 -5.76 -1.44 18.02
N ARG A 65 -4.98 -0.88 18.95
CA ARG A 65 -5.34 -0.83 20.38
C ARG A 65 -6.61 -0.01 20.65
N ASN A 66 -6.92 0.96 19.79
CA ASN A 66 -8.12 1.80 19.85
C ASN A 66 -9.20 1.42 18.81
N GLN A 67 -9.11 0.22 18.21
CA GLN A 67 -10.09 -0.33 17.27
C GLN A 67 -10.43 0.59 16.07
N LEU A 68 -9.45 1.32 15.55
CA LEU A 68 -9.61 2.26 14.43
C LEU A 68 -9.48 1.61 13.06
N ARG A 69 -9.09 0.34 13.00
CA ARG A 69 -8.87 -0.40 11.76
C ARG A 69 -9.74 -1.64 11.71
N SER A 70 -10.25 -1.96 10.52
CA SER A 70 -10.91 -3.25 10.29
C SER A 70 -9.86 -4.34 10.03
N ILE A 71 -10.15 -5.55 10.50
CA ILE A 71 -9.31 -6.73 10.31
C ILE A 71 -9.37 -7.29 8.88
N ALA A 72 -10.31 -6.83 8.04
CA ALA A 72 -10.55 -7.36 6.71
C ALA A 72 -9.29 -7.46 5.82
N HIS A 73 -8.38 -6.49 5.94
CA HIS A 73 -7.14 -6.50 5.17
C HIS A 73 -6.06 -7.41 5.78
N PRO A 74 -5.65 -7.28 7.06
CA PRO A 74 -4.68 -8.21 7.66
C PRO A 74 -5.13 -9.68 7.66
N ALA A 75 -6.43 -9.96 7.79
CA ALA A 75 -6.95 -11.32 7.81
C ALA A 75 -6.57 -12.13 6.55
N LEU A 76 -6.44 -11.46 5.39
CA LEU A 76 -5.97 -12.08 4.15
C LEU A 76 -4.51 -12.57 4.29
N PHE A 77 -3.64 -11.76 4.88
CA PHE A 77 -2.25 -12.15 5.12
C PHE A 77 -2.11 -13.15 6.25
N ALA A 78 -2.96 -13.10 7.29
CA ALA A 78 -3.00 -14.10 8.35
C ALA A 78 -3.33 -15.49 7.77
N ALA A 79 -4.30 -15.57 6.87
CA ALA A 79 -4.62 -16.81 6.15
C ALA A 79 -3.43 -17.30 5.31
N VAL A 80 -2.72 -16.40 4.63
CA VAL A 80 -1.51 -16.74 3.85
C VAL A 80 -0.39 -17.24 4.76
N TYR A 81 -0.08 -16.56 5.85
CA TYR A 81 0.95 -16.96 6.80
C TYR A 81 0.61 -18.32 7.42
N LYS A 82 -0.63 -18.52 7.88
CA LYS A 82 -1.07 -19.80 8.46
C LYS A 82 -0.95 -20.95 7.47
N SER A 83 -1.31 -20.71 6.20
CA SER A 83 -1.21 -21.74 5.15
C SER A 83 0.24 -22.04 4.79
N ALA A 84 1.06 -20.99 4.63
CA ALA A 84 2.49 -21.12 4.33
C ALA A 84 3.23 -21.83 5.46
N ASP A 85 2.92 -21.52 6.71
CA ASP A 85 3.46 -22.18 7.89
C ASP A 85 3.07 -23.66 7.95
N PHE A 86 1.78 -23.96 7.81
CA PHE A 86 1.27 -25.33 7.80
C PHE A 86 1.94 -26.19 6.72
N ILE A 87 2.04 -25.68 5.48
CA ILE A 87 2.73 -26.38 4.39
C ILE A 87 4.21 -26.55 4.70
N SER A 88 4.88 -25.51 5.22
CA SER A 88 6.31 -25.57 5.56
C SER A 88 6.60 -26.64 6.60
N ASN A 89 5.73 -26.78 7.61
CA ASN A 89 5.85 -27.80 8.65
C ASN A 89 5.53 -29.20 8.12
N LEU A 90 4.52 -29.34 7.25
CA LEU A 90 4.14 -30.61 6.65
C LEU A 90 5.27 -31.23 5.81
N ILE A 91 6.04 -30.40 5.10
CA ILE A 91 7.17 -30.85 4.27
C ILE A 91 8.51 -30.86 5.05
N GLY A 92 8.51 -30.48 6.34
CA GLY A 92 9.70 -30.48 7.19
C GLY A 92 10.76 -29.46 6.77
N LEU A 93 10.38 -28.24 6.34
CA LEU A 93 11.35 -27.20 6.04
C LEU A 93 12.16 -26.80 7.28
N GLN A 94 13.46 -26.61 7.09
CA GLN A 94 14.33 -25.98 8.09
C GLN A 94 13.85 -24.56 8.39
N THR A 95 14.15 -24.06 9.59
CA THR A 95 13.72 -22.74 10.08
C THR A 95 14.08 -21.60 9.11
N SER A 96 15.27 -21.64 8.51
CA SER A 96 15.72 -20.64 7.54
C SER A 96 14.87 -20.65 6.25
N ALA A 97 14.61 -21.82 5.69
CA ALA A 97 13.78 -21.98 4.49
C ALA A 97 12.32 -21.59 4.76
N ARG A 98 11.78 -21.98 5.93
CA ARG A 98 10.45 -21.58 6.39
C ARG A 98 10.33 -20.05 6.48
N ALA A 99 11.34 -19.36 7.03
CA ALA A 99 11.34 -17.89 7.11
C ALA A 99 11.33 -17.23 5.73
N GLU A 100 12.07 -17.76 4.74
CA GLU A 100 12.01 -17.26 3.36
C GLU A 100 10.61 -17.44 2.74
N VAL A 101 9.99 -18.61 2.94
CA VAL A 101 8.63 -18.88 2.45
C VAL A 101 7.63 -17.89 3.06
N LEU A 102 7.70 -17.67 4.37
CA LEU A 102 6.84 -16.71 5.06
C LEU A 102 7.08 -15.28 4.57
N ALA A 103 8.33 -14.89 4.28
CA ALA A 103 8.65 -13.55 3.78
C ALA A 103 8.15 -13.33 2.33
N VAL A 104 8.10 -14.39 1.52
CA VAL A 104 7.70 -14.35 0.12
C VAL A 104 6.18 -14.48 -0.07
N ALA A 105 5.50 -15.26 0.77
CA ALA A 105 4.09 -15.59 0.56
C ALA A 105 3.14 -14.37 0.44
N PRO A 106 3.23 -13.32 1.29
CA PRO A 106 2.43 -12.10 1.12
C PRO A 106 2.70 -11.37 -0.20
N LYS A 107 3.95 -11.38 -0.68
CA LYS A 107 4.35 -10.76 -1.95
C LYS A 107 3.72 -11.47 -3.15
N VAL A 108 3.62 -12.80 -3.09
CA VAL A 108 2.93 -13.61 -4.12
C VAL A 108 1.45 -13.27 -4.17
N LEU A 109 0.77 -13.16 -3.01
CA LEU A 109 -0.63 -12.75 -2.97
C LEU A 109 -0.83 -11.36 -3.60
N GLN A 110 0.04 -10.40 -3.27
CA GLN A 110 -0.04 -9.06 -3.86
C GLN A 110 0.24 -9.04 -5.37
N ALA A 111 1.15 -9.89 -5.87
CA ALA A 111 1.35 -10.05 -7.31
C ALA A 111 0.08 -10.52 -8.03
N VAL A 112 -0.70 -11.43 -7.41
CA VAL A 112 -1.99 -11.87 -7.95
C VAL A 112 -2.99 -10.71 -7.99
N PHE A 113 -3.10 -9.92 -6.92
CA PHE A 113 -3.99 -8.76 -6.90
C PHE A 113 -3.58 -7.69 -7.92
N ALA A 114 -2.29 -7.41 -8.07
CA ALA A 114 -1.77 -6.49 -9.08
C ALA A 114 -2.08 -6.98 -10.51
N ALA A 115 -1.88 -8.28 -10.78
CA ALA A 115 -2.15 -8.87 -12.08
C ALA A 115 -3.64 -8.85 -12.44
N LEU A 116 -4.51 -9.09 -11.46
CA LEU A 116 -5.96 -8.92 -11.62
C LEU A 116 -6.30 -7.45 -11.91
N GLY A 117 -5.69 -6.49 -11.21
CA GLY A 117 -5.86 -5.06 -11.47
C GLY A 117 -5.53 -4.67 -12.90
N ASP A 118 -4.35 -5.06 -13.41
CA ASP A 118 -3.93 -4.83 -14.80
C ASP A 118 -4.89 -5.47 -15.80
N TYR A 119 -5.24 -6.74 -15.57
CA TYR A 119 -6.10 -7.51 -16.46
C TYR A 119 -7.50 -6.90 -16.56
N PHE A 120 -8.09 -6.51 -15.44
CA PHE A 120 -9.40 -5.88 -15.42
C PHE A 120 -9.37 -4.43 -15.90
N THR A 121 -8.24 -3.71 -15.77
CA THR A 121 -8.04 -2.40 -16.42
C THR A 121 -8.17 -2.54 -17.94
N ALA A 122 -7.44 -3.51 -18.52
CA ALA A 122 -7.47 -3.81 -19.94
C ALA A 122 -8.86 -4.26 -20.41
N LYS A 123 -9.52 -5.13 -19.64
CA LYS A 123 -10.89 -5.59 -19.94
C LYS A 123 -11.92 -4.46 -19.85
N LEU A 124 -11.78 -3.54 -18.88
CA LEU A 124 -12.67 -2.39 -18.75
C LEU A 124 -12.53 -1.46 -19.95
N ALA A 125 -11.30 -1.07 -20.32
CA ALA A 125 -11.06 -0.26 -21.52
C ALA A 125 -11.56 -0.96 -22.79
N GLY A 126 -11.31 -2.27 -22.92
CA GLY A 126 -11.81 -3.09 -24.01
C GLY A 126 -13.35 -3.15 -24.09
N LYS A 127 -14.03 -3.26 -22.94
CA LYS A 127 -15.50 -3.29 -22.81
C LYS A 127 -16.13 -1.94 -23.19
N LEU A 128 -15.50 -0.83 -22.80
CA LEU A 128 -16.04 0.52 -23.00
C LEU A 128 -15.68 1.13 -24.36
N PHE A 129 -14.43 0.97 -24.79
CA PHE A 129 -13.86 1.74 -25.90
C PHE A 129 -13.22 0.86 -27.00
N GLY A 130 -13.31 -0.46 -26.88
CA GLY A 130 -12.87 -1.43 -27.90
C GLY A 130 -11.47 -2.01 -27.68
N GLY A 131 -11.12 -3.08 -28.40
CA GLY A 131 -9.94 -3.89 -28.11
C GLY A 131 -8.60 -3.17 -28.20
N ALA A 132 -8.47 -2.19 -29.10
CA ALA A 132 -7.25 -1.38 -29.21
C ALA A 132 -7.03 -0.54 -27.94
N ALA A 133 -8.09 0.10 -27.41
CA ALA A 133 -8.04 0.79 -26.13
C ALA A 133 -7.72 -0.19 -24.98
N GLY A 134 -8.25 -1.42 -25.03
CA GLY A 134 -7.89 -2.50 -24.10
C GLY A 134 -6.38 -2.76 -24.06
N TRP A 135 -5.75 -2.99 -25.22
CA TRP A 135 -4.30 -3.21 -25.31
C TRP A 135 -3.48 -1.99 -24.89
N ILE A 136 -3.87 -0.79 -25.29
CA ILE A 136 -3.15 0.45 -24.92
C ILE A 136 -3.24 0.67 -23.41
N SER A 137 -4.40 0.45 -22.79
CA SER A 137 -4.55 0.59 -21.33
C SER A 137 -3.73 -0.44 -20.56
N LEU A 138 -3.57 -1.67 -21.09
CA LEU A 138 -2.66 -2.65 -20.50
C LEU A 138 -1.22 -2.13 -20.51
N TRP A 139 -0.76 -1.59 -21.65
CA TRP A 139 0.56 -0.97 -21.76
C TRP A 139 0.77 0.22 -20.81
N PHE A 140 -0.25 1.05 -20.61
CA PHE A 140 -0.20 2.11 -19.59
C PHE A 140 -0.13 1.53 -18.17
N SER A 141 -0.88 0.48 -17.87
CA SER A 141 -0.88 -0.14 -16.54
C SER A 141 0.47 -0.80 -16.20
N VAL A 142 0.99 -1.65 -17.10
CA VAL A 142 2.28 -2.33 -16.88
C VAL A 142 3.48 -1.40 -17.02
N GLY A 143 3.35 -0.33 -17.82
CA GLY A 143 4.39 0.66 -18.07
C GLY A 143 4.39 1.88 -17.14
N SER A 144 3.43 1.98 -16.21
CA SER A 144 3.38 3.08 -15.23
C SER A 144 4.39 2.86 -14.11
N ALA A 145 5.29 3.84 -13.90
CA ALA A 145 6.28 3.77 -12.83
C ALA A 145 5.63 3.71 -11.45
N PHE A 146 4.62 4.54 -11.19
CA PHE A 146 3.92 4.54 -9.90
C PHE A 146 3.14 3.24 -9.67
N HIS A 147 2.48 2.71 -10.70
CA HIS A 147 1.78 1.42 -10.60
C HIS A 147 2.77 0.28 -10.37
N PHE A 148 3.92 0.27 -11.06
CA PHE A 148 5.00 -0.70 -10.84
C PHE A 148 5.53 -0.63 -9.40
N PHE A 149 5.73 0.58 -8.87
CA PHE A 149 6.22 0.81 -7.52
C PHE A 149 5.23 0.42 -6.40
N CYS A 150 3.93 0.62 -6.60
CA CYS A 150 2.93 0.52 -5.53
C CYS A 150 2.08 -0.77 -5.57
N SER A 151 1.73 -1.29 -6.76
CA SER A 151 0.71 -2.35 -6.94
C SER A 151 0.98 -3.65 -6.18
N THR A 152 2.23 -4.01 -5.98
CA THR A 152 2.65 -5.27 -5.34
C THR A 152 3.02 -5.11 -3.86
N ARG A 153 2.94 -3.88 -3.32
CA ARG A 153 3.15 -3.60 -1.90
C ARG A 153 1.90 -3.92 -1.09
N THR A 154 2.10 -4.25 0.18
CA THR A 154 1.08 -4.74 1.11
C THR A 154 0.17 -3.63 1.67
N PHE A 155 -0.24 -2.69 0.81
CA PHE A 155 -1.20 -1.65 1.15
C PHE A 155 -2.63 -2.11 0.88
N SER A 156 -3.54 -1.69 1.76
CA SER A 156 -4.97 -1.80 1.46
C SER A 156 -5.37 -0.98 0.23
N ASN A 157 -4.68 0.14 -0.06
CA ASN A 157 -4.92 0.93 -1.28
C ASN A 157 -4.56 0.16 -2.56
N SER A 158 -3.57 -0.73 -2.53
CA SER A 158 -3.22 -1.56 -3.69
C SER A 158 -4.33 -2.56 -3.99
N LEU A 159 -4.83 -3.25 -2.94
CA LEU A 159 -5.97 -4.15 -3.07
C LEU A 159 -7.26 -3.41 -3.46
N GLU A 160 -7.54 -2.27 -2.82
CA GLU A 160 -8.65 -1.37 -3.14
C GLU A 160 -8.64 -0.98 -4.62
N THR A 161 -7.48 -0.61 -5.17
CA THR A 161 -7.32 -0.21 -6.58
C THR A 161 -7.69 -1.36 -7.52
N SER A 162 -7.20 -2.56 -7.26
CA SER A 162 -7.53 -3.75 -8.07
C SER A 162 -9.01 -4.11 -7.98
N ILE A 163 -9.58 -4.15 -6.77
CA ILE A 163 -10.99 -4.50 -6.55
C ILE A 163 -11.93 -3.43 -7.13
N THR A 164 -11.60 -2.15 -7.00
CA THR A 164 -12.35 -1.05 -7.62
C THR A 164 -12.44 -1.24 -9.13
N THR A 165 -11.34 -1.64 -9.76
CA THR A 165 -11.29 -1.89 -11.21
C THR A 165 -12.13 -3.10 -11.63
N ILE A 166 -12.08 -4.18 -10.84
CA ILE A 166 -12.93 -5.37 -11.06
C ILE A 166 -14.41 -4.98 -10.94
N ALA A 167 -14.76 -4.20 -9.91
CA ALA A 167 -16.11 -3.71 -9.69
C ALA A 167 -16.59 -2.85 -10.88
N LEU A 168 -15.76 -1.93 -11.38
CA LEU A 168 -16.06 -1.10 -12.55
C LEU A 168 -16.27 -1.91 -13.83
N TYR A 169 -15.56 -3.02 -14.01
CA TYR A 169 -15.79 -3.92 -15.14
C TYR A 169 -17.20 -4.53 -15.14
N TYR A 170 -17.70 -4.93 -13.97
CA TYR A 170 -19.06 -5.47 -13.81
C TYR A 170 -20.15 -4.38 -13.70
N TRP A 171 -19.77 -3.11 -13.62
CA TRP A 171 -20.74 -2.01 -13.51
C TRP A 171 -21.66 -1.93 -14.75
N PRO A 172 -22.98 -1.70 -14.58
CA PRO A 172 -23.93 -1.63 -15.68
C PRO A 172 -23.85 -0.28 -16.43
N TRP A 173 -22.88 -0.17 -17.34
CA TRP A 173 -22.64 1.07 -18.12
C TRP A 173 -23.79 1.43 -19.08
N PRO A 174 -24.24 2.71 -19.16
CA PRO A 174 -25.40 3.12 -19.95
C PRO A 174 -25.34 2.77 -21.44
N GLN A 175 -24.14 2.85 -22.05
CA GLN A 175 -23.95 2.58 -23.48
C GLN A 175 -24.17 1.10 -23.84
N LEU A 176 -24.02 0.20 -22.87
CA LEU A 176 -24.29 -1.23 -23.03
C LEU A 176 -25.78 -1.53 -22.83
N ILE A 177 -26.44 -0.72 -22.01
CA ILE A 177 -27.90 -0.76 -21.80
C ILE A 177 -28.61 -0.28 -23.06
N THR A 178 -28.17 0.81 -23.69
CA THR A 178 -28.78 1.33 -24.92
C THR A 178 -28.55 0.42 -26.13
N LYS A 179 -27.38 -0.20 -26.30
CA LYS A 179 -27.16 -1.19 -27.40
C LYS A 179 -28.09 -2.41 -27.34
N LYS A 180 -28.50 -2.84 -26.14
CA LYS A 180 -29.50 -3.91 -25.97
C LYS A 180 -30.92 -3.46 -26.39
N ARG A 181 -31.19 -2.15 -26.34
CA ARG A 181 -32.47 -1.53 -26.74
C ARG A 181 -32.75 -1.68 -28.23
N ASP A 182 -31.70 -1.62 -29.05
CA ASP A 182 -31.81 -1.69 -30.52
C ASP A 182 -31.92 -3.13 -31.07
N THR A 183 -31.67 -4.15 -30.24
CA THR A 183 -31.57 -5.54 -30.70
C THR A 183 -32.69 -6.47 -30.22
N LYS A 184 -33.53 -6.08 -29.25
CA LYS A 184 -34.73 -6.85 -28.86
C LYS A 184 -35.86 -5.95 -28.31
N SER A 185 -37.06 -6.09 -28.87
CA SER A 185 -38.31 -5.57 -28.32
C SER A 185 -38.71 -6.34 -27.06
N VAL A 186 -38.16 -6.00 -25.89
CA VAL A 186 -38.65 -6.51 -24.61
C VAL A 186 -38.71 -5.35 -23.61
N ALA A 187 -39.85 -4.66 -23.59
CA ALA A 187 -40.15 -3.60 -22.63
C ALA A 187 -40.57 -4.13 -21.24
N ALA A 188 -40.59 -5.47 -21.03
CA ALA A 188 -41.15 -6.08 -19.83
C ALA A 188 -40.11 -6.51 -18.76
N GLU A 189 -38.83 -6.61 -19.10
CA GLU A 189 -37.75 -6.92 -18.15
C GLU A 189 -36.85 -5.70 -18.00
N GLY A 190 -36.70 -5.16 -16.78
CA GLY A 190 -35.80 -4.03 -16.55
C GLY A 190 -34.37 -4.35 -17.01
N GLN A 191 -33.65 -3.35 -17.47
CA GLN A 191 -32.55 -3.50 -18.44
C GLN A 191 -31.20 -3.82 -17.78
N ILE A 192 -31.10 -3.64 -16.46
CA ILE A 192 -29.89 -3.92 -15.69
C ILE A 192 -29.82 -5.41 -15.37
N ASP A 193 -28.70 -6.03 -15.74
CA ASP A 193 -28.41 -7.40 -15.34
C ASP A 193 -28.11 -7.44 -13.84
N ARG A 194 -29.00 -8.10 -13.09
CA ARG A 194 -28.89 -8.25 -11.64
C ARG A 194 -27.59 -8.94 -11.22
N LYS A 195 -27.09 -9.90 -12.01
CA LYS A 195 -25.86 -10.65 -11.67
C LYS A 195 -24.63 -9.76 -11.82
N GLU A 196 -24.51 -9.03 -12.93
CA GLU A 196 -23.41 -8.07 -13.11
C GLU A 196 -23.45 -6.96 -12.06
N LEU A 197 -24.63 -6.38 -11.80
CA LEU A 197 -24.80 -5.37 -10.75
C LEU A 197 -24.39 -5.91 -9.37
N ARG A 198 -24.87 -7.10 -8.99
CA ARG A 198 -24.53 -7.70 -7.70
C ARG A 198 -23.02 -7.97 -7.58
N LEU A 199 -22.38 -8.50 -8.62
CA LEU A 199 -20.94 -8.71 -8.62
C LEU A 199 -20.18 -7.39 -8.46
N SER A 200 -20.59 -6.36 -9.19
CA SER A 200 -20.03 -5.01 -9.06
C SER A 200 -20.16 -4.47 -7.63
N LEU A 201 -21.35 -4.58 -7.04
CA LEU A 201 -21.62 -4.12 -5.68
C LEU A 201 -20.87 -4.92 -4.61
N LEU A 202 -20.66 -6.22 -4.79
CA LEU A 202 -19.87 -7.04 -3.86
C LEU A 202 -18.42 -6.58 -3.80
N PHE A 203 -17.79 -6.35 -4.97
CA PHE A 203 -16.44 -5.80 -5.03
C PHE A 203 -16.39 -4.34 -4.53
N ALA A 204 -17.38 -3.52 -4.87
CA ALA A 204 -17.50 -2.15 -4.37
C ALA A 204 -17.60 -2.10 -2.83
N ALA A 205 -18.43 -2.96 -2.24
CA ALA A 205 -18.59 -3.06 -0.79
C ALA A 205 -17.29 -3.52 -0.11
N LEU A 206 -16.59 -4.50 -0.69
CA LEU A 206 -15.28 -4.91 -0.20
C LEU A 206 -14.25 -3.78 -0.28
N ALA A 207 -14.22 -3.01 -1.37
CA ALA A 207 -13.36 -1.84 -1.47
C ALA A 207 -13.69 -0.78 -0.40
N CYS A 208 -14.97 -0.54 -0.11
CA CYS A 208 -15.42 0.36 0.95
C CYS A 208 -15.07 -0.15 2.36
N ILE A 209 -15.08 -1.46 2.60
CA ILE A 209 -14.64 -2.05 3.88
C ILE A 209 -13.14 -1.83 4.06
N LEU A 210 -12.33 -2.11 3.02
CA LEU A 210 -10.89 -1.91 3.05
C LEU A 210 -10.52 -0.43 3.24
N ARG A 211 -11.27 0.46 2.58
CA ARG A 211 -11.11 1.91 2.64
C ARG A 211 -12.48 2.59 2.53
N PRO A 212 -13.06 3.11 3.64
CA PRO A 212 -14.37 3.75 3.63
C PRO A 212 -14.52 4.90 2.63
N THR A 213 -13.44 5.60 2.32
CA THR A 213 -13.42 6.70 1.35
C THR A 213 -13.71 6.26 -0.09
N ASN A 214 -13.58 4.97 -0.41
CA ASN A 214 -13.95 4.43 -1.73
C ASN A 214 -15.45 4.63 -2.04
N VAL A 215 -16.28 4.82 -1.00
CA VAL A 215 -17.71 5.13 -1.14
C VAL A 215 -17.99 6.34 -2.01
N ILE A 216 -17.03 7.29 -2.12
CA ILE A 216 -17.17 8.50 -2.95
C ILE A 216 -17.25 8.13 -4.44
N ILE A 217 -16.44 7.16 -4.90
CA ILE A 217 -16.47 6.66 -6.28
C ILE A 217 -17.85 6.07 -6.59
N TRP A 218 -18.35 5.20 -5.70
CA TRP A 218 -19.62 4.50 -5.90
C TRP A 218 -20.83 5.40 -5.74
N SER A 219 -20.76 6.42 -4.88
CA SER A 219 -21.80 7.42 -4.74
C SER A 219 -21.95 8.22 -6.04
N SER A 220 -20.83 8.67 -6.62
CA SER A 220 -20.82 9.35 -7.92
C SER A 220 -21.47 8.50 -9.02
N LEU A 221 -20.96 7.29 -9.22
CA LEU A 221 -21.44 6.39 -10.28
C LEU A 221 -22.89 5.94 -10.02
N GLY A 222 -23.24 5.66 -8.77
CA GLY A 222 -24.58 5.27 -8.35
C GLY A 222 -25.61 6.35 -8.62
N LEU A 223 -25.29 7.62 -8.35
CA LEU A 223 -26.16 8.76 -8.68
C LEU A 223 -26.40 8.85 -10.20
N PHE A 224 -25.36 8.72 -11.02
CA PHE A 224 -25.52 8.67 -12.47
C PHE A 224 -26.41 7.51 -12.92
N LEU A 225 -26.22 6.31 -12.34
CA LEU A 225 -26.98 5.13 -12.68
C LEU A 225 -28.46 5.28 -12.29
N ILE A 226 -28.75 5.75 -11.08
CA ILE A 226 -30.12 5.98 -10.60
C ILE A 226 -30.82 7.04 -11.45
N TYR A 227 -30.14 8.15 -11.75
CA TYR A 227 -30.73 9.26 -12.52
C TYR A 227 -31.20 8.83 -13.92
N HIS A 228 -30.46 7.94 -14.58
CA HIS A 228 -30.79 7.46 -15.93
C HIS A 228 -31.61 6.16 -15.95
N SER A 229 -31.99 5.62 -14.79
CA SER A 229 -32.68 4.32 -14.69
C SER A 229 -34.21 4.46 -14.62
N SER A 230 -34.91 3.46 -15.17
CA SER A 230 -36.37 3.31 -15.01
C SER A 230 -36.76 3.14 -13.54
N SER A 231 -38.01 3.41 -13.14
CA SER A 231 -38.47 3.19 -11.75
C SER A 231 -38.26 1.76 -11.24
N ARG A 232 -38.43 0.75 -12.12
CA ARG A 232 -38.18 -0.65 -11.79
C ARG A 232 -36.68 -0.92 -11.56
N ASP A 233 -35.83 -0.39 -12.43
CA ASP A 233 -34.37 -0.55 -12.28
C ASP A 233 -33.84 0.25 -11.08
N ARG A 234 -34.39 1.43 -10.77
CA ARG A 234 -34.09 2.16 -9.53
C ARG A 234 -34.40 1.33 -8.28
N THR A 235 -35.58 0.70 -8.25
CA THR A 235 -35.96 -0.20 -7.13
C THR A 235 -34.98 -1.37 -7.01
N ARG A 236 -34.58 -1.97 -8.14
CA ARG A 236 -33.57 -3.05 -8.17
C ARG A 236 -32.21 -2.59 -7.66
N ILE A 237 -31.73 -1.43 -8.13
CA ILE A 237 -30.45 -0.84 -7.70
C ILE A 237 -30.47 -0.64 -6.18
N VAL A 238 -31.48 0.05 -5.66
CA VAL A 238 -31.59 0.33 -4.21
C VAL A 238 -31.65 -0.97 -3.42
N THR A 239 -32.44 -1.95 -3.86
CA THR A 239 -32.56 -3.24 -3.17
C THR A 239 -31.22 -3.97 -3.13
N GLU A 240 -30.48 -4.03 -4.24
CA GLU A 240 -29.17 -4.68 -4.27
C GLU A 240 -28.12 -3.92 -3.46
N VAL A 241 -28.09 -2.58 -3.52
CA VAL A 241 -27.20 -1.75 -2.70
C VAL A 241 -27.43 -1.99 -1.21
N VAL A 242 -28.69 -1.97 -0.76
CA VAL A 242 -29.05 -2.21 0.63
C VAL A 242 -28.70 -3.64 1.03
N THR A 243 -29.07 -4.63 0.22
CA THR A 243 -28.82 -6.05 0.54
C THR A 243 -27.32 -6.34 0.63
N VAL A 244 -26.54 -5.95 -0.37
CA VAL A 244 -25.10 -6.20 -0.41
C VAL A 244 -24.38 -5.37 0.66
N GLY A 245 -24.74 -4.09 0.80
CA GLY A 245 -24.12 -3.19 1.78
C GLY A 245 -24.32 -3.66 3.22
N ILE A 246 -25.57 -3.97 3.62
CA ILE A 246 -25.86 -4.48 4.97
C ILE A 246 -25.15 -5.81 5.20
N THR A 247 -25.22 -6.74 4.24
CA THR A 247 -24.57 -8.05 4.38
C THR A 247 -23.06 -7.88 4.58
N ALA A 248 -22.41 -7.05 3.78
CA ALA A 248 -20.97 -6.80 3.88
C ALA A 248 -20.59 -6.15 5.23
N LEU A 249 -21.38 -5.16 5.69
CA LEU A 249 -21.15 -4.50 6.98
C LEU A 249 -21.33 -5.46 8.16
N VAL A 250 -22.37 -6.31 8.14
CA VAL A 250 -22.62 -7.29 9.21
C VAL A 250 -21.51 -8.33 9.27
N LEU A 251 -21.10 -8.88 8.12
CA LEU A 251 -19.99 -9.84 8.07
C LEU A 251 -18.69 -9.22 8.56
N ASN A 252 -18.41 -7.98 8.17
CA ASN A 252 -17.22 -7.27 8.63
C ASN A 252 -17.26 -6.96 10.13
N ALA A 253 -18.41 -6.51 10.65
CA ALA A 253 -18.59 -6.25 12.07
C ALA A 253 -18.40 -7.53 12.91
N PHE A 254 -18.86 -8.68 12.41
CA PHE A 254 -18.60 -9.96 13.06
C PHE A 254 -17.11 -10.31 13.05
N ALA A 255 -16.42 -10.14 11.92
CA ALA A 255 -14.98 -10.37 11.83
C ALA A 255 -14.19 -9.46 12.79
N ASP A 256 -14.53 -8.17 12.83
CA ASP A 256 -13.92 -7.21 13.75
C ASP A 256 -14.23 -7.57 15.21
N HIS A 257 -15.45 -8.01 15.53
CA HIS A 257 -15.81 -8.46 16.88
C HIS A 257 -15.02 -9.69 17.33
N GLN A 258 -14.85 -10.68 16.45
CA GLN A 258 -14.04 -11.87 16.75
C GLN A 258 -12.57 -11.51 17.02
N TYR A 259 -12.03 -10.51 16.31
CA TYR A 259 -10.66 -10.07 16.51
C TYR A 259 -10.47 -9.23 17.78
N TYR A 260 -11.35 -8.25 18.02
CA TYR A 260 -11.22 -7.32 19.15
C TYR A 260 -11.82 -7.81 20.46
N GLY A 261 -12.66 -8.86 20.43
CA GLY A 261 -13.43 -9.33 21.59
C GLY A 261 -14.60 -8.42 21.98
N VAL A 262 -14.76 -7.27 21.33
CA VAL A 262 -15.82 -6.28 21.58
C VAL A 262 -16.45 -5.84 20.27
N TRP A 263 -17.71 -5.41 20.30
CA TRP A 263 -18.36 -4.84 19.11
C TRP A 263 -17.76 -3.47 18.81
N ALA A 264 -16.83 -3.45 17.87
CA ALA A 264 -16.24 -2.23 17.35
C ALA A 264 -16.78 -1.93 15.94
N PHE A 265 -17.00 -0.65 15.65
CA PHE A 265 -17.26 -0.18 14.29
C PHE A 265 -16.15 0.79 13.87
N PRO A 266 -15.03 0.26 13.31
CA PRO A 266 -13.82 1.04 13.05
C PRO A 266 -14.04 2.32 12.24
N PRO A 267 -14.91 2.38 11.21
CA PRO A 267 -15.14 3.62 10.47
C PRO A 267 -15.69 4.77 11.34
N MET A 268 -16.60 4.48 12.29
CA MET A 268 -17.11 5.51 13.21
C MET A 268 -16.05 5.93 14.22
N LYS A 269 -15.27 4.98 14.74
CA LYS A 269 -14.13 5.29 15.61
C LYS A 269 -13.11 6.16 14.88
N PHE A 270 -12.80 5.84 13.62
CA PHE A 270 -11.91 6.66 12.80
C PHE A 270 -12.43 8.08 12.63
N LEU A 271 -13.72 8.26 12.36
CA LEU A 271 -14.36 9.57 12.27
C LEU A 271 -14.31 10.33 13.60
N GLU A 272 -14.65 9.66 14.71
CA GLU A 272 -14.59 10.20 16.07
C GLU A 272 -13.20 10.76 16.37
N PHE A 273 -12.15 9.96 16.18
CA PHE A 273 -10.77 10.37 16.46
C PHE A 273 -10.24 11.44 15.49
N ASN A 274 -10.51 11.35 14.19
CA ASN A 274 -9.95 12.29 13.21
C ASN A 274 -10.67 13.63 13.14
N LEU A 275 -11.99 13.65 13.32
CA LEU A 275 -12.78 14.89 13.26
C LEU A 275 -12.86 15.60 14.61
N ILE A 276 -12.98 14.88 15.73
CA ILE A 276 -13.17 15.49 17.05
C ILE A 276 -11.82 15.82 17.69
N GLN A 277 -10.81 14.95 17.54
CA GLN A 277 -9.52 15.12 18.23
C GLN A 277 -8.43 15.76 17.36
N SER A 278 -8.74 16.10 16.10
CA SER A 278 -7.83 16.74 15.11
C SER A 278 -6.49 16.03 14.91
N LEU A 279 -6.43 14.73 15.20
CA LEU A 279 -5.21 13.91 15.13
C LEU A 279 -4.59 13.86 13.73
N SER A 280 -5.37 14.07 12.67
CA SER A 280 -4.85 14.07 11.30
C SER A 280 -3.81 15.17 11.05
N VAL A 281 -3.84 16.29 11.79
CA VAL A 281 -2.85 17.37 11.70
C VAL A 281 -1.49 16.95 12.26
N PHE A 282 -1.46 16.02 13.23
CA PHE A 282 -0.22 15.48 13.81
C PHE A 282 0.68 14.81 12.75
N TYR A 283 0.08 14.27 11.68
CA TYR A 283 0.78 13.61 10.58
C TYR A 283 1.18 14.56 9.44
N GLY A 284 0.99 15.86 9.61
CA GLY A 284 1.32 16.91 8.65
C GLY A 284 0.11 17.45 7.89
N SER A 285 0.34 18.52 7.12
CA SER A 285 -0.68 19.15 6.29
C SER A 285 -0.13 19.52 4.92
N ASN A 286 -0.97 19.43 3.90
CA ASN A 286 -0.62 19.74 2.52
C ASN A 286 -1.60 20.75 1.92
N PRO A 287 -1.14 21.63 1.00
CA PRO A 287 -2.01 22.63 0.37
C PRO A 287 -3.16 21.98 -0.42
N TRP A 288 -4.24 22.72 -0.64
CA TRP A 288 -5.44 22.22 -1.33
C TRP A 288 -5.14 21.72 -2.76
N HIS A 289 -4.19 22.35 -3.45
CA HIS A 289 -3.82 22.00 -4.83
C HIS A 289 -2.88 20.79 -4.92
N TYR A 290 -2.45 20.19 -3.81
CA TYR A 290 -1.46 19.10 -3.76
C TYR A 290 -1.74 17.98 -4.76
N TYR A 291 -2.98 17.48 -4.86
CA TYR A 291 -3.31 16.42 -5.80
C TYR A 291 -3.22 16.85 -7.27
N LEU A 292 -3.49 18.11 -7.58
CA LEU A 292 -3.37 18.66 -8.93
C LEU A 292 -1.91 18.93 -9.30
N SER A 293 -1.15 19.55 -8.39
CA SER A 293 0.23 19.98 -8.65
C SER A 293 1.28 18.88 -8.47
N GLN A 294 1.01 17.87 -7.65
CA GLN A 294 1.98 16.82 -7.29
C GLN A 294 1.40 15.42 -7.43
N GLY A 295 0.17 15.19 -6.93
CA GLY A 295 -0.46 13.87 -6.91
C GLY A 295 -0.62 13.24 -8.29
N LEU A 296 -1.44 13.85 -9.15
CA LEU A 296 -1.68 13.38 -10.52
C LEU A 296 -0.39 13.37 -11.37
N PRO A 297 0.48 14.39 -11.32
CA PRO A 297 1.78 14.32 -11.99
C PRO A 297 2.64 13.13 -11.57
N LEU A 298 2.70 12.78 -10.28
CA LEU A 298 3.46 11.62 -9.81
C LEU A 298 2.84 10.30 -10.24
N LEU A 299 1.51 10.17 -10.15
CA LEU A 299 0.79 8.95 -10.55
C LEU A 299 0.92 8.65 -12.05
N LEU A 300 0.90 9.69 -12.89
CA LEU A 300 0.80 9.56 -14.33
C LEU A 300 2.12 9.77 -15.06
N THR A 301 3.08 10.47 -14.47
CA THR A 301 4.41 10.75 -15.03
C THR A 301 4.33 11.18 -16.50
N SER A 302 4.91 10.41 -17.43
CA SER A 302 4.87 10.67 -18.87
C SER A 302 3.50 10.50 -19.52
N PHE A 303 2.54 9.84 -18.86
CA PHE A 303 1.17 9.69 -19.34
C PHE A 303 0.29 10.90 -18.99
N LEU A 304 0.80 11.85 -18.19
CA LEU A 304 0.05 13.02 -17.74
C LEU A 304 -0.55 13.84 -18.92
N PRO A 305 0.19 14.19 -19.99
CA PRO A 305 -0.38 15.03 -21.06
C PRO A 305 -1.56 14.38 -21.78
N VAL A 306 -1.46 13.08 -22.08
CA VAL A 306 -2.55 12.31 -22.71
C VAL A 306 -3.76 12.22 -21.77
N THR A 307 -3.51 12.09 -20.47
CA THR A 307 -4.57 12.00 -19.46
C THR A 307 -5.31 13.32 -19.28
N VAL A 308 -4.59 14.44 -19.22
CA VAL A 308 -5.20 15.78 -19.18
C VAL A 308 -6.05 16.02 -20.43
N TYR A 309 -5.53 15.69 -21.61
CA TYR A 309 -6.31 15.75 -22.85
C TYR A 309 -7.55 14.85 -22.80
N ALA A 310 -7.43 13.65 -22.24
CA ALA A 310 -8.55 12.73 -22.13
C ALA A 310 -9.66 13.26 -21.22
N LEU A 311 -9.30 13.76 -20.03
CA LEU A 311 -10.23 14.38 -19.10
C LEU A 311 -10.94 15.57 -19.74
N TYR A 312 -10.19 16.50 -20.32
CA TYR A 312 -10.75 17.64 -21.06
C TYR A 312 -11.72 17.19 -22.17
N SER A 313 -11.33 16.21 -22.98
CA SER A 313 -12.12 15.74 -24.12
C SER A 313 -13.41 15.01 -23.70
N PHE A 314 -13.40 14.29 -22.59
CA PHE A 314 -14.61 13.63 -22.09
C PHE A 314 -15.53 14.59 -21.34
N LEU A 315 -15.00 15.55 -20.59
CA LEU A 315 -15.80 16.53 -19.85
C LEU A 315 -16.47 17.56 -20.75
N ASN A 316 -15.86 17.92 -21.89
CA ASN A 316 -16.42 18.91 -22.83
C ASN A 316 -17.39 18.34 -23.86
N ARG A 317 -17.69 17.04 -23.84
CA ARG A 317 -18.66 16.43 -24.74
C ARG A 317 -20.00 16.26 -24.06
N SER A 318 -21.08 16.37 -24.84
CA SER A 318 -22.42 16.09 -24.33
C SER A 318 -22.51 14.64 -23.84
N PRO A 319 -23.01 14.40 -22.61
CA PRO A 319 -23.26 13.05 -22.10
C PRO A 319 -24.21 12.21 -22.96
N MET A 320 -24.99 12.88 -23.83
CA MET A 320 -25.97 12.26 -24.73
C MET A 320 -25.36 11.74 -26.05
N GLU A 321 -24.07 12.01 -26.33
CA GLU A 321 -23.39 11.43 -27.50
C GLU A 321 -23.22 9.90 -27.32
N HIS A 322 -23.64 9.12 -28.33
CA HIS A 322 -23.49 7.67 -28.32
C HIS A 322 -22.01 7.27 -28.21
N GLY A 323 -21.66 6.48 -27.19
CA GLY A 323 -20.29 5.99 -26.98
C GLY A 323 -19.40 6.87 -26.09
N THR A 324 -19.87 8.02 -25.59
CA THR A 324 -19.06 8.91 -24.70
C THR A 324 -19.54 8.96 -23.24
N ALA A 325 -20.82 8.64 -22.97
CA ALA A 325 -21.41 8.66 -21.63
C ALA A 325 -20.59 8.01 -20.49
N ALA A 326 -20.05 6.79 -20.68
CA ALA A 326 -19.23 6.13 -19.66
C ALA A 326 -17.92 6.88 -19.40
N GLY A 327 -17.30 7.42 -20.46
CA GLY A 327 -16.10 8.25 -20.33
C GLY A 327 -16.37 9.56 -19.59
N PHE A 328 -17.52 10.21 -19.86
CA PHE A 328 -17.96 11.38 -19.10
C PHE A 328 -18.15 11.04 -17.61
N GLN A 329 -18.89 9.98 -17.27
CA GLN A 329 -19.12 9.57 -15.88
C GLN A 329 -17.82 9.27 -15.12
N LEU A 330 -16.89 8.56 -15.76
CA LEU A 330 -15.58 8.26 -15.20
C LEU A 330 -14.75 9.54 -15.00
N ALA A 331 -14.74 10.45 -15.98
CA ALA A 331 -14.02 11.72 -15.87
C ALA A 331 -14.62 12.63 -14.77
N SER A 332 -15.95 12.75 -14.69
CA SER A 332 -16.64 13.48 -13.63
C SER A 332 -16.36 12.89 -12.25
N THR A 333 -16.31 11.56 -12.14
CA THR A 333 -15.97 10.87 -10.89
C THR A 333 -14.53 11.15 -10.47
N ILE A 334 -13.58 11.15 -11.40
CA ILE A 334 -12.18 11.54 -11.12
C ILE A 334 -12.12 12.97 -10.56
N VAL A 335 -12.80 13.92 -11.22
CA VAL A 335 -12.83 15.32 -10.77
C VAL A 335 -13.43 15.41 -9.36
N LEU A 336 -14.61 14.82 -9.13
CA LEU A 336 -15.27 14.84 -7.83
C LEU A 336 -14.38 14.27 -6.72
N VAL A 337 -13.84 13.07 -6.92
CA VAL A 337 -13.01 12.38 -5.92
C VAL A 337 -11.76 13.19 -5.63
N THR A 338 -11.08 13.70 -6.67
CA THR A 338 -9.88 14.53 -6.51
C THR A 338 -10.21 15.84 -5.77
N SER A 339 -11.32 16.49 -6.10
CA SER A 339 -11.78 17.70 -5.41
C SER A 339 -12.11 17.44 -3.94
N MET A 340 -12.78 16.34 -3.60
CA MET A 340 -13.09 15.99 -2.21
C MET A 340 -11.81 15.70 -1.41
N TYR A 341 -10.86 14.94 -1.97
CA TYR A 341 -9.56 14.71 -1.33
C TYR A 341 -8.69 15.99 -1.26
N SER A 342 -8.90 16.97 -2.13
CA SER A 342 -8.21 18.27 -2.01
C SER A 342 -8.63 19.06 -0.76
N LEU A 343 -9.81 18.79 -0.20
CA LEU A 343 -10.34 19.46 0.99
C LEU A 343 -9.78 18.92 2.32
N ILE A 344 -9.19 17.72 2.34
CA ILE A 344 -8.63 17.15 3.58
C ILE A 344 -7.23 17.71 3.86
N SER A 345 -6.88 17.96 5.13
CA SER A 345 -5.59 18.57 5.50
C SER A 345 -4.40 17.63 5.22
N HIS A 346 -4.47 16.40 5.71
CA HIS A 346 -3.47 15.37 5.46
C HIS A 346 -3.71 14.70 4.10
N LYS A 347 -2.65 14.54 3.31
CA LYS A 347 -2.76 14.03 1.93
C LYS A 347 -1.63 13.08 1.63
N GLU A 348 -1.96 12.00 0.95
CA GLU A 348 -0.99 11.00 0.49
C GLU A 348 -1.29 10.59 -0.95
N PHE A 349 -0.25 10.29 -1.73
CA PHE A 349 -0.37 9.85 -3.12
C PHE A 349 -1.27 8.63 -3.29
N ARG A 350 -1.21 7.69 -2.33
CA ARG A 350 -1.98 6.45 -2.37
C ARG A 350 -3.49 6.63 -2.15
N PHE A 351 -3.96 7.75 -1.61
CA PHE A 351 -5.40 7.98 -1.41
C PHE A 351 -6.17 8.11 -2.73
N ILE A 352 -5.53 8.66 -3.77
CA ILE A 352 -6.11 8.77 -5.11
C ILE A 352 -5.70 7.62 -6.04
N TYR A 353 -4.95 6.64 -5.54
CA TYR A 353 -4.48 5.50 -6.33
C TYR A 353 -5.60 4.66 -6.98
N PRO A 354 -6.77 4.46 -6.36
CA PRO A 354 -7.90 3.78 -7.00
C PRO A 354 -8.40 4.46 -8.28
N LEU A 355 -8.05 5.73 -8.51
CA LEU A 355 -8.37 6.44 -9.76
C LEU A 355 -7.42 6.10 -10.91
N LEU A 356 -6.23 5.56 -10.64
CA LEU A 356 -5.20 5.32 -11.66
C LEU A 356 -5.67 4.39 -12.80
N PRO A 357 -6.35 3.26 -12.53
CA PRO A 357 -6.92 2.43 -13.58
C PRO A 357 -7.95 3.17 -14.45
N ILE A 358 -8.77 4.03 -13.85
CA ILE A 358 -9.75 4.86 -14.58
C ILE A 358 -9.01 5.85 -15.48
N LEU A 359 -7.99 6.52 -14.96
CA LEU A 359 -7.14 7.44 -15.72
C LEU A 359 -6.50 6.73 -16.92
N HIS A 360 -5.92 5.54 -16.73
CA HIS A 360 -5.35 4.74 -17.82
C HIS A 360 -6.39 4.35 -18.87
N VAL A 361 -7.60 3.96 -18.46
CA VAL A 361 -8.71 3.61 -19.37
C VAL A 361 -9.11 4.79 -20.24
N LEU A 362 -9.31 5.98 -19.66
CA LEU A 362 -9.68 7.19 -20.40
C LEU A 362 -8.56 7.66 -21.34
N SER A 363 -7.33 7.64 -20.85
CA SER A 363 -6.15 7.98 -21.64
C SER A 363 -5.98 7.06 -22.83
N ALA A 364 -6.15 5.75 -22.64
CA ALA A 364 -6.04 4.77 -23.71
C ALA A 364 -7.09 4.98 -24.80
N ALA A 365 -8.34 5.26 -24.41
CA ALA A 365 -9.42 5.55 -25.34
C ALA A 365 -9.11 6.77 -26.22
N LYS A 366 -8.54 7.83 -25.64
CA LYS A 366 -8.26 9.07 -26.38
C LYS A 366 -6.97 9.00 -27.18
N PHE A 367 -5.95 8.32 -26.67
CA PHE A 367 -4.71 8.04 -27.38
C PHE A 367 -4.96 7.23 -28.65
N GLU A 368 -5.82 6.21 -28.56
CA GLU A 368 -6.23 5.36 -29.68
C GLU A 368 -6.91 6.17 -30.79
N ASN A 369 -7.72 7.16 -30.44
CA ASN A 369 -8.49 7.98 -31.37
C ASN A 369 -7.73 9.21 -31.93
N LEU A 370 -6.47 9.45 -31.55
CA LEU A 370 -5.68 10.54 -32.13
C LEU A 370 -5.53 10.35 -33.65
N GLY A 371 -5.53 11.45 -34.42
CA GLY A 371 -5.35 11.42 -35.88
C GLY A 371 -3.94 11.02 -36.36
N TRP A 372 -3.08 10.52 -35.48
CA TRP A 372 -1.71 10.16 -35.78
C TRP A 372 -1.60 8.84 -36.55
N ARG A 373 -0.52 8.71 -37.34
CA ARG A 373 -0.16 7.44 -38.00
C ARG A 373 0.08 6.35 -36.95
N LYS A 374 -0.25 5.09 -37.28
CA LYS A 374 -0.08 3.93 -36.38
C LYS A 374 1.37 3.79 -35.87
N SER A 375 2.36 4.04 -36.73
CA SER A 375 3.77 4.03 -36.35
C SER A 375 4.11 5.11 -35.31
N THR A 376 3.60 6.33 -35.49
CA THR A 376 3.77 7.42 -34.53
C THR A 376 3.17 7.07 -33.17
N LYS A 377 1.93 6.57 -33.13
CA LYS A 377 1.30 6.12 -31.86
C LYS A 377 2.15 5.05 -31.16
N LYS A 378 2.63 4.05 -31.91
CA LYS A 378 3.51 3.00 -31.38
C LYS A 378 4.77 3.59 -30.73
N TRP A 379 5.48 4.45 -31.45
CA TRP A 379 6.74 5.02 -30.94
C TRP A 379 6.53 5.99 -29.78
N VAL A 380 5.45 6.77 -29.78
CA VAL A 380 5.10 7.63 -28.63
C VAL A 380 4.75 6.78 -27.41
N LEU A 381 3.96 5.70 -27.57
CA LEU A 381 3.66 4.76 -26.49
C LEU A 381 4.95 4.16 -25.91
N VAL A 382 5.84 3.66 -26.77
CA VAL A 382 7.15 3.12 -26.35
C VAL A 382 7.96 4.20 -25.63
N GLY A 383 8.05 5.42 -26.17
CA GLY A 383 8.77 6.52 -25.55
C GLY A 383 8.25 6.86 -24.15
N MET A 384 6.93 6.93 -23.95
CA MET A 384 6.33 7.17 -22.63
C MET A 384 6.67 6.05 -21.64
N ILE A 385 6.64 4.78 -22.07
CA ILE A 385 7.02 3.65 -21.21
C ILE A 385 8.51 3.71 -20.86
N LEU A 386 9.39 3.99 -21.83
CA LEU A 386 10.83 4.10 -21.59
C LEU A 386 11.18 5.19 -20.59
N LEU A 387 10.44 6.31 -20.58
CA LEU A 387 10.61 7.38 -19.58
C LEU A 387 10.21 6.96 -18.16
N ASN A 388 9.33 5.97 -18.02
CA ASN A 388 8.93 5.43 -16.72
C ASN A 388 9.94 4.43 -16.14
N ILE A 389 10.70 3.72 -16.98
CA ILE A 389 11.58 2.64 -16.52
C ILE A 389 12.63 3.13 -15.51
N PRO A 390 13.38 4.23 -15.71
CA PRO A 390 14.34 4.71 -14.72
C PRO A 390 13.70 5.07 -13.39
N LEU A 391 12.51 5.69 -13.41
CA LEU A 391 11.76 6.05 -12.20
C LEU A 391 11.27 4.80 -11.45
N ALA A 392 10.73 3.83 -12.18
CA ALA A 392 10.28 2.56 -11.63
C ALA A 392 11.45 1.79 -11.00
N TRP A 393 12.59 1.74 -11.70
CA TRP A 393 13.80 1.08 -11.20
C TRP A 393 14.35 1.77 -9.96
N TYR A 394 14.54 3.10 -10.00
CA TYR A 394 15.10 3.84 -8.86
C TYR A 394 14.23 3.70 -7.60
N SER A 395 12.91 3.86 -7.75
CA SER A 395 11.96 3.77 -6.65
C SER A 395 11.81 2.35 -6.08
N THR A 396 12.08 1.30 -6.86
CA THR A 396 11.94 -0.11 -6.40
C THR A 396 13.25 -0.78 -6.02
N GLN A 397 14.40 -0.26 -6.46
CA GLN A 397 15.71 -0.90 -6.30
C GLN A 397 16.73 -0.08 -5.49
N VAL A 398 16.56 1.24 -5.38
CA VAL A 398 17.60 2.14 -4.86
C VAL A 398 17.11 2.99 -3.69
N HIS A 399 16.00 3.71 -3.85
CA HIS A 399 15.55 4.68 -2.85
C HIS A 399 15.01 4.02 -1.59
N GLN A 400 15.51 4.40 -0.41
CA GLN A 400 15.12 3.83 0.89
C GLN A 400 15.30 2.30 0.94
N ARG A 401 16.45 1.81 0.47
CA ARG A 401 16.78 0.38 0.44
C ARG A 401 17.37 -0.13 1.75
N GLY A 402 18.23 0.66 2.40
CA GLY A 402 18.98 0.25 3.60
C GLY A 402 18.09 -0.23 4.75
N VAL A 403 16.90 0.35 4.88
CA VAL A 403 15.88 -0.05 5.87
C VAL A 403 15.27 -1.44 5.61
N VAL A 404 15.30 -1.92 4.36
CA VAL A 404 14.89 -3.29 3.99
C VAL A 404 16.07 -4.23 4.13
N ASP A 405 17.24 -3.83 3.61
CA ASP A 405 18.46 -4.64 3.63
C ASP A 405 18.91 -4.98 5.07
N VAL A 406 18.78 -4.04 6.03
CA VAL A 406 19.12 -4.31 7.44
C VAL A 406 18.23 -5.39 8.05
N VAL A 407 16.93 -5.36 7.79
CA VAL A 407 15.96 -6.33 8.31
C VAL A 407 16.15 -7.71 7.67
N GLU A 408 16.45 -7.76 6.37
CA GLU A 408 16.81 -9.00 5.68
C GLU A 408 18.09 -9.62 6.26
N TRP A 409 19.10 -8.79 6.55
CA TRP A 409 20.33 -9.25 7.20
C TRP A 409 20.08 -9.75 8.63
N LEU A 410 19.26 -9.04 9.42
CA LEU A 410 18.87 -9.49 10.76
C LEU A 410 18.16 -10.85 10.72
N ARG A 411 17.27 -11.08 9.75
CA ARG A 411 16.60 -12.37 9.54
C ARG A 411 17.59 -13.49 9.25
N LYS A 412 18.53 -13.27 8.32
CA LYS A 412 19.52 -14.28 7.93
C LYS A 412 20.50 -14.62 9.06
N THR A 413 20.79 -13.65 9.92
CA THR A 413 21.73 -13.83 11.04
C THR A 413 21.06 -14.14 12.37
N GLY A 414 19.73 -14.04 12.48
CA GLY A 414 18.96 -14.32 13.70
C GLY A 414 18.55 -15.78 13.86
N ASN A 415 18.45 -16.52 12.76
CA ASN A 415 18.10 -17.94 12.81
C ASN A 415 19.26 -18.77 13.39
N THR A 416 18.92 -19.68 14.31
CA THR A 416 19.85 -20.62 14.96
C THR A 416 20.63 -21.39 13.90
N ASP A 417 21.94 -21.52 14.12
CA ASP A 417 23.00 -22.08 13.26
C ASP A 417 23.94 -21.03 12.64
N SER A 418 23.65 -19.73 12.77
CA SER A 418 24.62 -18.68 12.42
C SER A 418 25.60 -18.39 13.57
N PRO A 419 26.93 -18.36 13.33
CA PRO A 419 27.89 -17.85 14.32
C PRO A 419 27.66 -16.37 14.66
N GLU A 420 26.92 -15.64 13.81
CA GLU A 420 26.56 -14.23 14.01
C GLU A 420 25.24 -14.05 14.77
N LYS A 421 24.68 -15.11 15.39
CA LYS A 421 23.40 -15.03 16.11
C LYS A 421 23.38 -13.87 17.12
N TRP A 422 22.33 -13.07 17.03
CA TRP A 422 22.04 -11.96 17.93
C TRP A 422 20.93 -12.34 18.91
N GLY A 423 21.04 -11.84 20.14
CA GLY A 423 20.03 -11.95 21.19
C GLY A 423 19.13 -10.71 21.28
N SER A 424 19.65 -9.51 20.96
CA SER A 424 18.83 -8.28 20.97
C SER A 424 19.22 -7.25 19.90
N VAL A 425 18.23 -6.48 19.41
CA VAL A 425 18.41 -5.38 18.46
C VAL A 425 17.64 -4.14 18.92
N GLY A 426 18.31 -2.98 18.91
CA GLY A 426 17.69 -1.68 19.19
C GLY A 426 17.75 -0.76 17.98
N PHE A 427 16.64 -0.07 17.67
CA PHE A 427 16.56 0.86 16.55
C PHE A 427 16.42 2.31 17.06
N LEU A 428 17.52 3.06 16.97
CA LEU A 428 17.56 4.51 17.18
C LEU A 428 17.28 5.23 15.85
N MET A 429 16.07 5.03 15.35
CA MET A 429 15.58 5.56 14.08
C MET A 429 14.23 6.23 14.33
N PRO A 430 13.74 7.14 13.47
CA PRO A 430 12.36 7.59 13.58
C PRO A 430 11.44 6.36 13.57
N CYS A 431 10.34 6.42 14.32
CA CYS A 431 9.45 5.27 14.48
C CYS A 431 9.02 4.69 13.11
N HIS A 432 8.80 3.37 13.09
CA HIS A 432 8.31 2.65 11.91
C HIS A 432 9.15 2.85 10.63
N SER A 433 10.47 3.06 10.76
CA SER A 433 11.37 3.23 9.61
C SER A 433 11.68 1.93 8.85
N THR A 434 11.46 0.78 9.46
CA THR A 434 11.76 -0.54 8.88
C THR A 434 10.60 -1.50 9.14
N GLY A 435 10.58 -2.64 8.43
CA GLY A 435 9.75 -3.77 8.83
C GLY A 435 10.16 -4.28 10.23
N TRP A 436 9.25 -4.97 10.91
CA TRP A 436 9.44 -5.43 12.29
C TRP A 436 9.46 -6.97 12.38
N ARG A 437 8.65 -7.58 13.25
CA ARG A 437 8.70 -9.02 13.55
C ARG A 437 8.33 -9.87 12.33
N SER A 438 7.33 -9.44 11.56
CA SER A 438 6.91 -10.10 10.31
C SER A 438 7.96 -10.05 9.20
N SER A 439 9.02 -9.25 9.36
CA SER A 439 10.11 -9.10 8.40
C SER A 439 11.43 -9.69 8.90
N VAL A 440 11.70 -9.59 10.21
CA VAL A 440 12.90 -10.15 10.85
C VAL A 440 12.73 -11.65 11.12
N MET A 441 11.57 -12.09 11.60
CA MET A 441 11.27 -13.52 11.89
C MET A 441 12.32 -14.26 12.74
N GLY A 442 13.05 -13.54 13.59
CA GLY A 442 14.08 -14.09 14.48
C GLY A 442 13.63 -14.01 15.93
N ASP A 443 14.12 -14.92 16.77
CA ASP A 443 13.66 -15.11 18.15
C ASP A 443 14.20 -14.08 19.15
N GLY A 444 15.11 -13.19 18.73
CA GLY A 444 15.72 -12.22 19.64
C GLY A 444 14.79 -11.08 20.05
N GLU A 445 15.17 -10.38 21.11
CA GLU A 445 14.47 -9.19 21.60
C GLU A 445 14.69 -8.01 20.65
N MET A 446 13.65 -7.22 20.44
CA MET A 446 13.72 -6.05 19.57
C MET A 446 12.99 -4.88 20.21
N TRP A 447 13.60 -3.69 20.16
CA TRP A 447 12.94 -2.45 20.58
C TRP A 447 13.28 -1.29 19.62
N ALA A 448 12.38 -0.33 19.51
CA ALA A 448 12.52 0.84 18.65
C ALA A 448 11.84 2.05 19.32
N LEU A 449 12.27 3.25 18.95
CA LEU A 449 11.64 4.49 19.41
C LEU A 449 10.16 4.54 19.00
N GLY A 450 9.28 4.78 19.98
CA GLY A 450 7.85 4.94 19.77
C GLY A 450 7.44 6.33 19.28
N CYS A 451 6.28 6.41 18.61
CA CYS A 451 5.64 7.66 18.22
C CYS A 451 4.13 7.60 18.47
N GLU A 452 3.77 7.26 19.70
CA GLU A 452 2.39 7.20 20.13
C GLU A 452 1.78 8.61 20.06
N PRO A 453 0.56 8.80 19.53
CA PRO A 453 -0.05 10.11 19.49
C PRO A 453 -0.58 10.54 20.87
N PRO A 454 -0.79 11.85 21.10
CA PRO A 454 -1.31 12.40 22.34
C PRO A 454 -2.82 12.16 22.52
N ILE A 455 -3.21 10.89 22.69
CA ILE A 455 -4.61 10.49 22.90
C ILE A 455 -5.06 10.93 24.30
N GLY A 456 -6.23 11.57 24.37
CA GLY A 456 -6.83 11.96 25.65
C GLY A 456 -6.23 13.23 26.30
N LEU A 457 -5.25 13.88 25.65
CA LEU A 457 -4.67 15.14 26.14
C LEU A 457 -5.54 16.35 25.76
N SER A 458 -5.46 17.41 26.58
CA SER A 458 -6.08 18.72 26.30
C SER A 458 -5.49 19.37 25.05
N ALA A 459 -6.15 20.41 24.52
CA ALA A 459 -5.62 21.13 23.36
C ALA A 459 -4.26 21.81 23.65
N GLU A 460 -4.05 22.32 24.87
CA GLU A 460 -2.77 22.91 25.27
C GLU A 460 -1.68 21.84 25.44
N GLU A 461 -2.02 20.71 26.06
CA GLU A 461 -1.09 19.59 26.26
C GLU A 461 -0.65 18.97 24.92
N LYS A 462 -1.57 18.87 23.95
CA LYS A 462 -1.26 18.40 22.59
C LYS A 462 -0.23 19.28 21.88
N LEU A 463 -0.23 20.60 22.13
CA LEU A 463 0.73 21.52 21.53
C LEU A 463 2.14 21.37 22.13
N ALA A 464 2.23 20.96 23.40
CA ALA A 464 3.49 20.74 24.10
C ALA A 464 4.00 19.29 24.01
N TYR A 465 3.19 18.38 23.47
CA TYR A 465 3.49 16.95 23.42
C TYR A 465 4.66 16.65 22.47
N LEU A 466 5.62 15.87 22.98
CA LEU A 466 6.67 15.25 22.17
C LEU A 466 6.65 13.74 22.43
N ASP A 467 6.57 12.96 21.36
CA ASP A 467 6.68 11.52 21.45
C ASP A 467 8.11 11.08 21.79
N GLU A 468 8.33 9.77 21.98
CA GLU A 468 9.65 9.25 22.34
C GLU A 468 10.71 9.52 21.25
N ALA A 469 10.38 9.31 19.98
CA ALA A 469 11.28 9.59 18.89
C ALA A 469 11.62 11.08 18.82
N ASP A 470 10.64 11.97 18.94
CA ASP A 470 10.87 13.41 18.91
C ASP A 470 11.69 13.90 20.12
N ARG A 471 11.46 13.35 21.33
CA ARG A 471 12.32 13.61 22.50
C ARG A 471 13.76 13.17 22.28
N PHE A 472 13.97 12.01 21.65
CA PHE A 472 15.30 11.54 21.29
C PHE A 472 15.98 12.47 20.29
N TYR A 473 15.31 12.83 19.20
CA TYR A 473 15.87 13.70 18.16
C TYR A 473 16.08 15.16 18.62
N ALA A 474 15.37 15.61 19.64
CA ALA A 474 15.60 16.93 20.25
C ALA A 474 16.96 17.01 20.98
N SER A 475 17.41 15.93 21.62
CA SER A 475 18.71 15.88 22.29
C SER A 475 19.22 14.44 22.46
N PRO A 476 19.84 13.84 21.41
CA PRO A 476 20.15 12.41 21.42
C PRO A 476 21.10 11.99 22.55
N ALA A 477 22.17 12.76 22.80
CA ALA A 477 23.14 12.45 23.85
C ALA A 477 22.50 12.45 25.26
N ARG A 478 21.66 13.46 25.54
CA ARG A 478 20.93 13.56 26.81
C ARG A 478 19.90 12.44 26.96
N PHE A 479 19.23 12.08 25.86
CA PHE A 479 18.30 10.95 25.86
C PHE A 479 19.04 9.65 26.20
N LEU A 480 20.20 9.38 25.59
CA LEU A 480 20.99 8.19 25.88
C LEU A 480 21.45 8.16 27.34
N GLU A 481 21.97 9.26 27.89
CA GLU A 481 22.39 9.35 29.29
C GLU A 481 21.23 9.13 30.29
N THR A 482 20.03 9.59 29.95
CA THR A 482 18.88 9.49 30.85
C THR A 482 18.17 8.14 30.75
N GLN A 483 18.05 7.58 29.54
CA GLN A 483 17.21 6.41 29.25
C GLN A 483 18.00 5.09 29.16
N PHE A 484 19.32 5.13 29.03
CA PHE A 484 20.18 3.95 28.98
C PHE A 484 21.09 3.88 30.20
N PRO A 485 21.54 2.67 30.58
CA PRO A 485 22.59 2.53 31.57
C PRO A 485 23.93 2.94 30.96
N THR A 486 24.98 2.98 31.78
CA THR A 486 26.33 3.30 31.30
C THR A 486 26.75 2.38 30.14
N PRO A 487 27.33 2.92 29.04
CA PRO A 487 27.68 2.11 27.86
C PRO A 487 28.62 0.93 28.19
N PRO A 488 28.48 -0.21 27.49
CA PRO A 488 29.42 -1.32 27.57
C PRO A 488 30.83 -0.86 27.23
N SER A 489 31.79 -1.05 28.13
CA SER A 489 33.18 -0.62 27.96
C SER A 489 34.16 -1.68 28.45
N THR A 490 35.28 -1.80 27.74
CA THR A 490 36.35 -2.75 28.09
C THR A 490 36.81 -2.57 29.55
N GLY A 491 36.82 -3.67 30.31
CA GLY A 491 37.29 -3.69 31.70
C GLY A 491 36.28 -3.27 32.78
N ARG A 492 35.02 -2.97 32.44
CA ARG A 492 33.94 -2.74 33.44
C ARG A 492 33.12 -4.00 33.68
N ASN A 493 32.69 -4.21 34.93
CA ASN A 493 31.86 -5.34 35.33
C ASN A 493 30.44 -5.22 34.71
N PRO A 494 30.01 -6.14 33.84
CA PRO A 494 28.67 -6.12 33.22
C PRO A 494 27.54 -6.16 34.24
N MET A 495 27.75 -6.82 35.38
CA MET A 495 26.75 -7.01 36.41
C MET A 495 26.34 -5.69 37.08
N LYS A 496 27.27 -4.73 37.18
CA LYS A 496 26.97 -3.39 37.72
C LYS A 496 26.05 -2.60 36.81
N ARG A 497 26.15 -2.80 35.49
CA ARG A 497 25.29 -2.16 34.48
C ARG A 497 23.88 -2.74 34.51
N MET A 498 23.74 -4.05 34.71
CA MET A 498 22.42 -4.70 34.80
C MET A 498 21.60 -4.24 36.01
N LEU A 499 22.25 -3.70 37.04
CA LEU A 499 21.62 -3.13 38.22
C LEU A 499 21.14 -1.67 38.00
N GLU A 500 21.54 -1.03 36.89
CA GLU A 500 21.04 0.29 36.53
C GLU A 500 19.64 0.13 35.88
N GLU A 501 18.60 0.32 36.69
CA GLU A 501 17.21 0.27 36.23
C GLU A 501 16.89 1.47 35.33
N LYS A 502 17.04 1.27 34.04
CA LYS A 502 16.80 2.24 32.97
C LYS A 502 15.76 1.71 32.00
N THR A 503 15.08 2.62 31.32
CA THR A 503 14.00 2.31 30.38
C THR A 503 14.45 1.34 29.28
N HIS A 504 15.65 1.56 28.76
CA HIS A 504 16.22 0.76 27.68
C HIS A 504 17.53 0.10 28.11
N GLN A 505 17.80 -1.07 27.54
CA GLN A 505 19.06 -1.79 27.69
C GLN A 505 19.87 -1.70 26.38
N TRP A 506 21.20 -1.75 26.51
CA TRP A 506 22.09 -1.78 25.35
C TRP A 506 21.95 -3.12 24.59
N PRO A 507 21.57 -3.10 23.31
CA PRO A 507 21.33 -4.32 22.52
C PRO A 507 22.64 -4.95 22.01
N ASP A 508 22.61 -6.19 21.52
CA ASP A 508 23.75 -6.75 20.79
C ASP A 508 24.02 -5.98 19.50
N ARG A 509 22.97 -5.41 18.91
CA ARG A 509 23.02 -4.65 17.66
C ARG A 509 22.23 -3.36 17.78
N LEU A 510 22.89 -2.24 17.54
CA LEU A 510 22.30 -0.92 17.53
C LEU A 510 22.20 -0.41 16.09
N VAL A 511 21.00 -0.11 15.63
CA VAL A 511 20.71 0.33 14.26
C VAL A 511 20.28 1.79 14.25
N PHE A 512 20.87 2.61 13.38
CA PHE A 512 20.54 4.02 13.24
C PHE A 512 20.87 4.55 11.82
N PHE A 513 20.34 5.72 11.46
CA PHE A 513 20.69 6.39 10.20
C PHE A 513 21.99 7.18 10.33
N GLY A 514 22.71 7.34 9.22
CA GLY A 514 23.96 8.12 9.15
C GLY A 514 23.83 9.55 9.66
N ALA A 515 22.63 10.14 9.63
CA ALA A 515 22.34 11.43 10.26
C ALA A 515 22.70 11.49 11.77
N LEU A 516 22.74 10.36 12.47
CA LEU A 516 23.11 10.26 13.89
C LEU A 516 24.55 9.83 14.12
N GLU A 517 25.31 9.51 13.07
CA GLU A 517 26.62 8.85 13.16
C GLU A 517 27.60 9.61 14.05
N ASP A 518 27.76 10.91 13.83
CA ASP A 518 28.70 11.73 14.60
C ASP A 518 28.31 11.82 16.09
N THR A 519 27.01 11.86 16.38
CA THR A 519 26.50 11.94 17.76
C THR A 519 26.69 10.62 18.49
N ILE A 520 26.37 9.49 17.85
CA ILE A 520 26.54 8.15 18.44
C ILE A 520 28.03 7.84 18.63
N LYS A 521 28.88 8.15 17.63
CA LYS A 521 30.33 7.97 17.73
C LYS A 521 30.93 8.76 18.90
N SER A 522 30.52 10.02 19.05
CA SER A 522 31.00 10.89 20.12
C SER A 522 30.52 10.45 21.50
N TYR A 523 29.26 9.98 21.62
CA TYR A 523 28.70 9.51 22.88
C TYR A 523 29.30 8.19 23.35
N LEU A 524 29.43 7.20 22.45
CA LEU A 524 30.01 5.90 22.79
C LEU A 524 31.53 6.01 23.00
N GLY A 525 32.23 6.78 22.17
CA GLY A 525 33.68 6.95 22.30
C GLY A 525 34.49 5.65 22.12
N PRO A 526 35.83 5.73 22.13
CA PRO A 526 36.71 4.61 21.78
C PRO A 526 36.84 3.54 22.87
N GLN A 527 36.37 3.81 24.09
CA GLN A 527 36.46 2.87 25.21
C GLN A 527 35.31 1.85 25.24
N THR A 528 34.27 2.08 24.43
CA THR A 528 33.12 1.17 24.36
C THR A 528 33.42 -0.09 23.58
N GLU A 529 32.62 -1.12 23.84
CA GLU A 529 32.71 -2.42 23.16
C GLU A 529 31.94 -2.44 21.83
N TYR A 530 31.33 -1.33 21.41
CA TYR A 530 30.61 -1.24 20.15
C TYR A 530 31.55 -0.90 18.98
N GLU A 531 31.39 -1.62 17.88
CA GLU A 531 32.06 -1.31 16.61
C GLU A 531 31.08 -1.37 15.44
N GLU A 532 31.34 -0.57 14.39
CA GLU A 532 30.58 -0.66 13.15
C GLU A 532 30.81 -2.03 12.50
N CYS A 533 29.77 -2.85 12.45
CA CYS A 533 29.83 -4.19 11.85
C CYS A 533 29.15 -4.24 10.48
N LYS A 534 28.23 -3.31 10.19
CA LYS A 534 27.53 -3.27 8.92
C LYS A 534 27.07 -1.86 8.56
N ARG A 535 27.03 -1.60 7.25
CA ARG A 535 26.48 -0.38 6.65
C ARG A 535 25.70 -0.75 5.39
N PHE A 536 24.51 -0.20 5.24
CA PHE A 536 23.62 -0.43 4.11
C PHE A 536 23.23 0.88 3.46
N PHE A 537 23.45 0.97 2.14
CA PHE A 537 23.04 2.14 1.37
C PHE A 537 21.53 2.38 1.51
N ASN A 538 21.15 3.58 1.95
CA ASN A 538 19.73 3.91 2.14
C ASN A 538 19.14 4.67 0.95
N THR A 539 19.61 5.89 0.70
CA THR A 539 19.13 6.77 -0.36
C THR A 539 20.10 7.91 -0.61
N HIS A 540 20.11 8.44 -1.83
CA HIS A 540 20.86 9.66 -2.16
C HIS A 540 20.26 10.91 -1.49
N ILE A 541 18.92 10.99 -1.44
CA ILE A 541 18.18 12.15 -0.92
C ILE A 541 17.00 11.65 -0.09
N HIS A 542 16.72 12.33 1.01
CA HIS A 542 15.53 12.14 1.84
C HIS A 542 15.02 13.51 2.30
N ASP A 543 13.69 13.68 2.28
CA ASP A 543 13.00 14.88 2.75
C ASP A 543 13.11 15.04 4.28
N ASP A 544 12.88 13.98 5.05
CA ASP A 544 13.20 13.91 6.48
C ASP A 544 14.72 13.88 6.71
N SER A 545 15.26 14.93 7.36
CA SER A 545 16.68 15.05 7.69
C SER A 545 17.17 13.94 8.63
N ARG A 546 16.29 13.38 9.47
CA ARG A 546 16.59 12.30 10.42
C ARG A 546 16.87 10.97 9.73
N ARG A 547 16.42 10.81 8.48
CA ARG A 547 16.55 9.58 7.66
C ARG A 547 17.65 9.68 6.59
N ARG A 548 18.47 10.73 6.64
CA ARG A 548 19.59 10.94 5.69
C ARG A 548 20.77 10.02 6.01
N GLY A 549 21.52 9.69 4.95
CA GLY A 549 22.66 8.79 5.02
C GLY A 549 22.26 7.32 5.07
N ASP A 550 23.27 6.46 5.15
CA ASP A 550 23.12 5.01 5.18
C ASP A 550 22.48 4.50 6.47
N VAL A 551 21.97 3.28 6.46
CA VAL A 551 21.60 2.58 7.69
C VAL A 551 22.86 1.89 8.23
N ILE A 552 23.24 2.24 9.45
CA ILE A 552 24.47 1.80 10.12
C ILE A 552 24.09 0.87 11.26
N VAL A 553 24.87 -0.20 11.42
CA VAL A 553 24.73 -1.17 12.51
C VAL A 553 26.01 -1.22 13.32
N TYR A 554 25.89 -0.92 14.61
CA TYR A 554 26.95 -1.13 15.59
C TYR A 554 26.70 -2.43 16.33
N CYS A 555 27.68 -3.32 16.36
CA CYS A 555 27.61 -4.58 17.07
C CYS A 555 28.41 -4.49 18.37
N LEU A 556 27.86 -5.05 19.45
CA LEU A 556 28.60 -5.25 20.68
C LEU A 556 29.63 -6.36 20.47
N ARG A 557 30.91 -6.11 20.77
CA ARG A 557 31.93 -7.17 20.79
C ARG A 557 31.51 -8.22 21.80
N LYS A 558 31.25 -9.44 21.32
CA LYS A 558 31.23 -10.60 22.20
C LYS A 558 32.64 -10.77 22.71
N GLY A 559 32.89 -10.36 23.97
CA GLY A 559 34.15 -10.65 24.63
C GLY A 559 34.48 -12.13 24.44
N ALA A 560 35.73 -12.45 24.12
CA ALA A 560 36.22 -13.80 24.23
C ALA A 560 35.86 -14.28 25.65
N ALA A 561 34.80 -15.06 25.78
CA ALA A 561 34.49 -15.75 27.01
C ALA A 561 35.78 -16.49 27.38
N GLY A 562 36.34 -16.12 28.52
CA GLY A 562 37.65 -16.57 28.94
C GLY A 562 37.78 -18.08 28.75
N GLY A 563 38.84 -18.49 28.06
CA GLY A 563 39.41 -19.80 28.29
C GLY A 563 39.66 -19.94 29.79
N GLY A 564 39.01 -20.91 30.39
CA GLY A 564 39.11 -21.21 31.81
C GLY A 564 37.92 -22.08 32.18
N GLY A 565 38.04 -23.37 32.39
CA GLY A 565 39.20 -24.23 32.50
C GLY A 565 38.59 -25.53 33.00
N SER A 566 38.96 -26.66 32.41
CA SER A 566 38.68 -27.95 33.02
C SER A 566 39.35 -27.97 34.40
N PHE A 567 38.58 -27.76 35.46
CA PHE A 567 38.92 -28.29 36.76
C PHE A 567 38.12 -29.59 36.90
N THR A 568 38.87 -30.68 36.69
CA THR A 568 38.69 -32.06 37.19
C THR A 568 37.29 -32.50 37.57
#